data_AF-A0A1I7GLT3-F1
#
_entry.id   AF-A0A1I7GLT3-F1
#
_cell.length_a   1.000
_cell.length_b   1.000
_cell.length_c   1.000
_cell.angle_alpha   90.00
_cell.angle_beta   90.00
_cell.angle_gamma   90.00
#
_symmetry.space_group_name_H-M   'P 1'
#
loop_
_entity.id
_entity.type
_entity.pdbx_description
1 polymer ?
#
loop_
_entity_poly.entity_id
_entity_poly.type
_entity_poly.pdbx_seq_one_letter_code
_entity_poly.pdbx_strand_id
1 'polypeptide(L)' 'SQFRKVTKTKLIFPNDDSLMKILYLAVERVAKKWTRSYAEWDLVVNQLNILFSDILEKNA' A
#
# COMPACT_ATOMS: atom_id res chain seq x y z
N SER A 1 -4.22 13.59 -5.04
CA SER A 1 -3.59 12.26 -4.94
C SER A 1 -2.08 12.41 -4.73
N GLN A 2 -1.45 11.51 -3.95
CA GLN A 2 0.00 11.58 -3.65
C GLN A 2 0.86 11.57 -4.92
N PHE A 3 0.47 10.78 -5.92
CA PHE A 3 1.15 10.74 -7.22
C PHE A 3 1.03 12.05 -8.01
N ARG A 4 -0.14 12.70 -8.05
CA ARG A 4 -0.28 14.02 -8.71
C ARG A 4 0.59 15.10 -8.07
N LYS A 5 0.85 15.02 -6.76
CA LYS A 5 1.75 15.95 -6.07
C LYS A 5 3.20 15.77 -6.53
N VAL A 6 3.62 14.53 -6.76
CA VAL A 6 4.99 14.18 -7.16
C VAL A 6 5.21 14.46 -8.66
N THR A 7 4.21 14.26 -9.51
CA THR A 7 4.30 14.53 -10.95
C THR A 7 4.04 15.98 -11.34
N LYS A 8 3.47 16.82 -10.45
CA LYS A 8 3.24 18.25 -10.74
C LYS A 8 4.52 19.03 -11.06
N THR A 9 5.67 18.62 -10.49
CA THR A 9 6.97 19.28 -10.69
C THR A 9 7.68 18.81 -11.97
N LYS A 10 7.34 17.62 -12.51
CA LYS A 10 7.90 17.06 -13.73
C LYS A 10 6.78 16.47 -14.59
N LEU A 11 6.33 17.26 -15.58
CA LEU A 11 5.27 16.89 -16.52
C LEU A 11 5.79 16.11 -17.73
N ILE A 12 7.06 16.28 -18.08
CA ILE A 12 7.72 15.62 -19.22
C ILE A 12 8.82 14.71 -18.66
N PHE A 13 8.82 13.47 -19.10
CA PHE A 13 9.81 12.46 -18.74
C PHE A 13 10.61 12.06 -19.99
N PRO A 14 11.94 11.92 -19.90
CA PRO A 14 12.78 11.60 -21.05
C PRO A 14 12.68 10.12 -21.48
N ASN A 15 12.27 9.23 -20.56
CA ASN A 15 12.01 7.81 -20.82
C ASN A 15 11.01 7.24 -19.79
N ASP A 16 10.43 6.09 -20.11
CA ASP A 16 9.44 5.42 -19.24
C ASP A 16 10.05 4.96 -17.91
N ASP A 17 11.33 4.57 -17.90
CA ASP A 17 12.06 4.18 -16.69
C ASP A 17 12.15 5.32 -15.67
N SER A 18 12.33 6.56 -16.12
CA SER A 18 12.36 7.74 -15.25
C SER A 18 11.01 8.00 -14.60
N LEU A 19 9.92 7.74 -15.33
CA LEU A 19 8.56 7.83 -14.79
C LEU A 19 8.34 6.74 -13.72
N MET A 20 8.69 5.48 -14.04
CA MET A 20 8.56 4.35 -13.12
C MET A 20 9.35 4.58 -11.83
N LYS A 21 10.59 5.07 -11.93
CA LYS A 21 11.44 5.36 -10.77
C LYS A 21 10.83 6.41 -9.84
N ILE A 22 10.21 7.45 -10.40
CA ILE A 22 9.55 8.49 -9.60
C ILE A 22 8.30 7.96 -8.90
N LEU A 23 7.52 7.11 -9.57
CA LEU A 23 6.37 6.45 -8.95
C LEU A 23 6.80 5.49 -7.84
N TYR A 24 7.84 4.69 -8.06
CA TYR A 24 8.41 3.80 -7.05
C TYR A 24 8.82 4.55 -5.78
N LEU A 25 9.58 5.64 -5.93
CA LEU A 25 10.00 6.47 -4.79
C LEU A 25 8.82 7.13 -4.08
N ALA A 26 7.75 7.47 -4.80
CA ALA A 26 6.53 8.00 -4.20
C ALA A 26 5.81 6.93 -3.35
N VAL A 27 5.70 5.69 -3.85
CA VAL A 27 5.15 4.55 -3.11
C VAL A 27 5.98 4.29 -1.85
N GLU A 28 7.30 4.22 -1.98
CA GLU A 28 8.20 3.96 -0.86
C GLU A 28 8.05 5.00 0.26
N ARG A 29 7.91 6.29 -0.09
CA ARG A 29 7.66 7.37 0.88
C ARG A 29 6.31 7.25 1.59
N VAL A 30 5.29 6.74 0.90
CA VAL A 30 3.97 6.49 1.51
C VAL A 30 4.03 5.26 2.41
N ALA A 31 4.66 4.18 1.94
CA ALA A 31 4.84 2.94 2.70
C ALA A 31 5.61 3.19 4.01
N LYS A 32 6.66 4.03 4.00
CA LYS A 32 7.39 4.44 5.21
C LYS A 32 6.54 5.12 6.28
N LYS A 33 5.38 5.67 5.92
CA LYS A 33 4.44 6.29 6.85
C LYS A 33 3.38 5.31 7.38
N TRP A 34 3.26 4.12 6.79
CA TRP A 34 2.34 3.07 7.21
C TRP A 34 2.94 2.25 8.36
N THR A 35 3.34 2.93 9.43
CA THR A 35 3.87 2.30 10.65
C THR A 35 2.83 2.11 11.73
N ARG A 36 1.66 2.75 11.59
CA ARG A 36 0.58 2.66 12.56
C ARG A 36 -0.20 1.37 12.37
N SER A 37 -0.24 0.54 13.40
CA SER A 37 -1.18 -0.58 13.47
C SER A 37 -2.62 -0.06 13.52
N TYR A 38 -3.54 -0.75 12.87
CA TYR A 38 -4.97 -0.46 13.02
C TYR A 38 -5.40 -0.67 14.47
N ALA A 39 -6.24 0.22 14.98
CA ALA A 39 -6.84 0.06 16.30
C ALA A 39 -7.77 -1.15 16.30
N GLU A 40 -7.74 -1.95 17.36
CA GLU A 40 -8.58 -3.15 17.54
C GLU A 40 -8.45 -4.17 16.38
N TRP A 41 -7.27 -4.28 15.77
CA TRP A 41 -7.04 -5.22 14.67
C TRP A 41 -7.24 -6.69 15.09
N ASP A 42 -6.97 -7.00 16.35
CA ASP A 42 -7.22 -8.29 16.98
C ASP A 42 -8.71 -8.69 16.94
N LEU A 43 -9.63 -7.77 17.24
CA LEU A 43 -11.06 -8.03 17.16
C LEU A 43 -11.49 -8.34 15.72
N VAL A 44 -10.99 -7.55 14.76
CA VAL A 44 -11.30 -7.74 13.34
C VAL A 44 -10.77 -9.08 12.84
N VAL A 45 -9.54 -9.45 13.22
CA VAL A 45 -8.95 -10.74 12.85
C VAL A 45 -9.76 -11.90 13.42
N ASN A 46 -10.21 -11.82 14.68
CA ASN A 46 -11.07 -12.85 15.27
C ASN A 46 -12.40 -13.00 14.51
N GLN A 47 -13.03 -11.90 14.11
CA GLN A 47 -14.24 -11.94 13.29
C GLN A 47 -13.99 -12.55 11.91
N LEU A 48 -12.88 -12.19 11.26
CA LEU A 48 -12.48 -12.76 9.96
C LEU A 48 -12.19 -14.26 10.06
N ASN A 49 -11.56 -14.71 11.14
CA ASN A 49 -11.29 -16.13 11.38
C ASN A 49 -12.58 -16.95 11.52
N ILE A 50 -13.63 -16.39 12.14
CA ILE A 50 -14.93 -17.07 12.26
C ILE A 50 -15.66 -17.07 10.91
N LEU A 51 -15.65 -15.95 10.18
CA LEU A 51 -16.38 -15.81 8.91
C LEU A 51 -15.75 -16.59 7.76
N PHE A 52 -14.42 -16.74 7.78
CA PHE A 52 -13.64 -17.35 6.71
C PHE A 52 -12.82 -18.55 7.19
N SER A 53 -13.29 -19.23 8.24
CA SER A 53 -12.64 -20.42 8.83
C SER A 53 -12.20 -21.41 7.74
N ASP A 54 -13.10 -21.72 6.81
CA ASP A 54 -12.89 -22.73 5.77
C ASP A 54 -11.81 -22.34 4.74
N ILE A 55 -11.53 -21.05 4.57
CA ILE A 55 -10.55 -20.51 3.62
C ILE A 55 -9.20 -20.35 4.31
N LEU A 56 -9.20 -19.88 5.56
CA LEU A 56 -7.99 -19.62 6.32
C LEU A 56 -7.37 -20.90 6.89
N GLU A 57 -8.16 -21.89 7.28
CA GLU A 57 -7.67 -23.20 7.74
C GLU A 57 -7.01 -24.02 6.62
N LYS A 58 -7.41 -23.83 5.36
CA LYS A 58 -6.84 -24.55 4.21
C LYS A 58 -5.42 -24.11 3.83
N ASN A 59 -4.99 -22.95 4.30
CA ASN A 59 -3.70 -22.35 3.95
C ASN A 59 -2.75 -22.24 5.15
N ALA A 60 -3.11 -22.85 6.29
CA ALA A 60 -2.31 -22.92 7.51
C ALA A 60 -1.39 -24.14 7.53
#